data_AF-A0A8S4PMS5-F1
#
_entry.id   AF-A0A8S4PMS5-F1
#
_cell.length_a   1.000
_cell.length_b   1.000
_cell.length_c   1.000
_cell.angle_alpha   90.00
_cell.angle_beta   90.00
_cell.angle_gamma   90.00
#
_symmetry.space_group_name_H-M   'P 1'
#
loop_
_entity.id
_entity.type
_entity.pdbx_description
1 polymer ?
#
loop_
_entity_poly.entity_id
_entity_poly.type
_entity_poly.pdbx_seq_one_letter_code
_entity_poly.pdbx_strand_id
1 'polypeptide(L)'
;MHKSETVDQSVECVLCEFVLKEVDSLLKGNRTEDEIIQAVETVCDILPSSIRDQCKSFIIQYGPQIVQDLAQGLDPAIICTTIRLCSGQSKLQVRVSASIECVLC
;
A
#
# COMPACT_ATOMS: atom_id res chain seq x y z
N MET A 1 -23.81 9.75 0.49
CA MET A 1 -22.83 10.58 1.21
C MET A 1 -21.45 10.33 0.60
N HIS A 2 -21.16 10.88 -0.58
CA HIS A 2 -19.83 10.83 -1.21
C HIS A 2 -19.26 12.26 -1.21
N LYS A 3 -18.14 12.47 -0.51
CA LYS A 3 -17.39 13.72 -0.33
C LYS A 3 -15.93 13.27 -0.23
N SER A 4 -14.88 13.82 -0.84
CA SER A 4 -14.64 14.91 -1.80
C SER A 4 -13.16 14.77 -2.19
N GLU A 5 -12.76 15.28 -3.37
CA GLU A 5 -11.37 15.51 -3.75
C GLU A 5 -10.70 16.55 -2.84
N THR A 6 -9.97 16.05 -1.85
CA THR A 6 -8.79 16.60 -1.17
C THR A 6 -7.97 15.36 -0.81
N VAL A 7 -6.63 15.40 -0.71
CA VAL A 7 -5.84 14.23 -0.30
C VAL A 7 -6.17 13.86 1.15
N ASP A 8 -7.28 13.14 1.34
CA ASP A 8 -7.74 12.53 2.57
C ASP A 8 -7.59 11.03 2.31
N GLN A 9 -6.37 10.52 2.46
CA GLN A 9 -6.15 9.08 2.46
C GLN A 9 -6.93 8.51 3.64
N SER A 10 -7.76 7.50 3.38
CA SER A 10 -8.43 6.77 4.46
C SER A 10 -7.38 6.15 5.40
N VAL A 11 -7.74 5.98 6.67
CA VAL A 11 -6.87 5.28 7.64
C VAL A 11 -6.52 3.88 7.13
N GLU A 12 -7.45 3.21 6.46
CA GLU A 12 -7.24 1.91 5.82
C GLU A 12 -6.24 1.97 4.66
N CYS A 13 -6.25 3.04 3.86
CA CYS A 13 -5.25 3.24 2.79
C CYS A 13 -3.84 3.40 3.38
N VAL A 14 -3.68 4.29 4.36
CA VAL A 14 -2.37 4.53 5.01
C VAL A 14 -1.85 3.26 5.65
N LEU A 15 -2.73 2.52 6.34
CA LEU A 15 -2.35 1.27 6.99
C LEU A 15 -1.99 0.19 5.97
N CYS A 16 -2.72 0.10 4.86
CA CYS A 16 -2.40 -0.82 3.77
C CYS A 16 -1.02 -0.53 3.16
N GLU A 17 -0.75 0.73 2.79
CA GLU A 17 0.52 1.12 2.19
C GLU A 17 1.69 0.85 3.15
N PHE A 18 1.48 1.12 4.43
CA PHE A 18 2.47 0.85 5.47
C PHE A 18 2.73 -0.66 5.64
N VAL A 19 1.68 -1.47 5.82
CA VAL A 19 1.80 -2.92 6.00
C VAL A 19 2.47 -3.57 4.78
N LEU A 20 2.06 -3.21 3.56
CA LEU A 20 2.65 -3.79 2.34
C LEU A 20 4.11 -3.42 2.14
N LYS A 21 4.52 -2.21 2.54
CA LYS A 21 5.93 -1.83 2.54
C LYS A 21 6.74 -2.70 3.48
N GLU A 22 6.23 -2.97 4.68
CA GLU A 22 6.93 -3.82 5.65
C GLU A 22 6.95 -5.29 5.19
N VAL A 23 5.85 -5.81 4.63
CA VAL A 23 5.80 -7.14 4.01
C VAL A 23 6.81 -7.26 2.87
N ASP A 24 6.90 -6.27 1.98
CA ASP A 24 7.88 -6.27 0.90
C ASP A 24 9.33 -6.27 1.42
N SER A 25 9.59 -5.60 2.55
CA SER A 25 10.91 -5.59 3.19
C SER A 25 11.32 -6.95 3.77
N LEU A 26 10.34 -7.76 4.21
CA LEU A 26 10.53 -9.11 4.72
C LEU A 26 10.79 -10.10 3.59
N LEU A 27 10.19 -9.86 2.42
CA LEU A 27 10.26 -10.75 1.28
C LEU A 27 11.44 -10.39 0.36
N LYS A 28 12.40 -11.29 0.17
CA LYS A 28 13.58 -11.04 -0.70
C LYS A 28 13.60 -11.97 -1.91
N GLY A 29 13.87 -11.42 -3.09
CA GLY A 29 14.11 -12.22 -4.31
C GLY A 29 12.89 -13.03 -4.76
N ASN A 30 13.12 -14.25 -5.24
CA ASN A 30 12.05 -15.20 -5.56
C ASN A 30 11.41 -15.69 -4.27
N ARG A 31 10.08 -15.58 -4.18
CA ARG A 31 9.30 -15.86 -2.98
C ARG A 31 8.41 -17.08 -3.23
N THR A 32 8.36 -17.99 -2.27
CA THR A 32 7.38 -19.09 -2.24
C THR A 32 6.09 -18.61 -1.58
N GLU A 33 4.98 -19.33 -1.81
CA GLU A 33 3.70 -19.02 -1.17
C GLU A 33 3.79 -19.06 0.37
N ASP A 34 4.52 -20.04 0.92
CA ASP A 34 4.73 -20.17 2.36
C ASP A 34 5.50 -18.97 2.95
N GLU A 35 6.52 -18.46 2.24
CA GLU A 35 7.26 -17.27 2.66
C GLU A 35 6.37 -16.01 2.65
N ILE A 36 5.46 -15.90 1.67
CA ILE A 36 4.48 -14.81 1.60
C ILE A 36 3.52 -14.87 2.79
N ILE A 37 2.97 -16.04 3.08
CA ILE A 37 2.08 -16.25 4.23
C ILE A 37 2.80 -15.85 5.53
N GLN A 38 4.02 -16.36 5.73
CA GLN A 38 4.80 -16.04 6.93
C GLN A 38 5.10 -14.54 7.06
N ALA A 39 5.44 -13.86 5.96
CA ALA A 39 5.69 -12.41 6.00
C ALA A 39 4.43 -11.63 6.39
N VAL A 40 3.28 -11.97 5.82
CA VAL A 40 2.00 -11.31 6.10
C VAL A 40 1.53 -11.57 7.54
N GLU A 41 1.73 -12.78 8.07
CA GLU A 41 1.34 -13.11 9.45
C GLU A 41 2.24 -12.45 10.50
N THR A 42 3.54 -12.33 10.21
CA THR A 42 4.53 -11.82 11.17
C THR A 42 4.75 -10.31 11.11
N VAL A 43 4.27 -9.64 10.06
CA VAL A 43 4.50 -8.19 9.87
C VAL A 43 4.01 -7.36 11.06
N CYS A 44 2.89 -7.72 11.69
CA CYS A 44 2.39 -6.95 12.83
C CYS A 44 3.27 -7.09 14.07
N ASP A 45 4.09 -8.14 14.16
CA ASP A 45 4.90 -8.39 15.35
C ASP A 45 6.19 -7.57 15.40
N ILE A 46 6.67 -7.12 14.24
CA ILE A 46 7.83 -6.23 14.11
C ILE A 46 7.46 -4.74 14.29
N LEU A 47 6.17 -4.42 14.32
CA LEU A 47 5.68 -3.05 14.46
C LEU A 47 5.65 -2.55 15.92
N PRO A 48 5.76 -1.22 16.14
CA PRO A 48 5.55 -0.61 17.44
C PRO A 48 4.21 -1.02 18.07
N SER A 49 4.17 -1.12 19.40
CA SER A 49 2.96 -1.52 20.14
C SER A 49 1.77 -0.59 19.89
N SER A 50 2.02 0.68 19.57
CA SER A 50 0.97 1.69 19.30
C SER A 50 0.10 1.38 18.08
N ILE A 51 0.61 0.63 17.09
CA ILE A 51 -0.08 0.32 15.84
C ILE A 51 -0.38 -1.18 15.66
N ARG A 52 0.19 -2.03 16.52
CA ARG A 52 0.10 -3.50 16.42
C ARG A 52 -1.33 -4.01 16.34
N ASP A 53 -2.24 -3.48 17.16
CA ASP A 53 -3.63 -3.93 17.16
C ASP A 53 -4.36 -3.52 15.88
N GLN A 54 -4.10 -2.32 15.36
CA GLN A 54 -4.65 -1.88 14.07
C GLN A 54 -4.14 -2.74 12.92
N CYS A 55 -2.83 -3.06 12.93
CA CYS A 55 -2.24 -3.99 11.96
C CYS A 55 -2.90 -5.37 12.02
N LYS A 56 -3.09 -5.94 13.23
CA LYS A 56 -3.73 -7.26 13.38
C LYS A 56 -5.15 -7.27 12.84
N SER A 57 -5.94 -6.24 13.16
CA SER A 57 -7.29 -6.10 12.58
C SER A 57 -7.25 -6.02 11.06
N PHE A 58 -6.28 -5.28 10.50
CA PHE A 58 -6.08 -5.18 9.06
C PHE A 58 -5.70 -6.53 8.42
N ILE A 59 -4.76 -7.28 9.00
CA ILE A 59 -4.35 -8.60 8.50
C ILE A 59 -5.50 -9.61 8.59
N ILE A 60 -6.30 -9.58 9.65
CA ILE A 60 -7.49 -10.44 9.75
C ILE A 60 -8.47 -10.17 8.61
N GLN A 61 -8.63 -8.91 8.20
CA GLN A 61 -9.60 -8.51 7.19
C GLN A 61 -9.08 -8.68 5.76
N TYR A 62 -7.83 -8.29 5.49
CA TYR A 62 -7.28 -8.19 4.13
C TYR A 62 -6.13 -9.17 3.86
N GLY A 63 -5.56 -9.79 4.89
CA GLY A 63 -4.43 -10.72 4.78
C GLY A 63 -4.61 -11.82 3.73
N PRO A 64 -5.75 -12.54 3.69
CA PRO A 64 -5.97 -13.59 2.68
C PRO A 64 -5.88 -13.08 1.24
N GLN A 65 -6.48 -11.91 0.95
CA GLN A 65 -6.41 -11.30 -0.38
C GLN A 65 -5.00 -10.81 -0.71
N ILE A 66 -4.31 -10.22 0.27
CA ILE A 66 -2.92 -9.75 0.11
C ILE A 66 -1.98 -10.92 -0.22
N VAL A 67 -2.09 -12.04 0.51
CA VAL A 67 -1.31 -13.26 0.24
C VAL A 67 -1.58 -13.75 -1.19
N GLN A 68 -2.86 -13.85 -1.57
CA GLN A 68 -3.25 -14.29 -2.90
C GLN A 68 -2.71 -13.37 -4.01
N ASP A 69 -2.75 -12.06 -3.82
CA ASP A 69 -2.25 -11.08 -4.79
C ASP A 69 -0.72 -11.16 -4.93
N LEU A 70 0.00 -11.25 -3.81
CA LEU A 70 1.45 -11.42 -3.79
C LEU A 70 1.88 -12.75 -4.43
N ALA A 71 1.16 -13.84 -4.17
CA ALA A 71 1.44 -15.16 -4.75
C ALA A 71 1.23 -15.19 -6.27
N GLN A 72 0.32 -14.35 -6.78
CA GLN A 72 0.13 -14.12 -8.22
C GLN A 72 1.18 -13.18 -8.83
N GLY A 73 2.11 -12.67 -8.03
CA GLY A 73 3.17 -11.78 -8.49
C GLY A 73 2.75 -10.32 -8.65
N LEU A 74 1.66 -9.88 -8.02
CA LEU A 74 1.31 -8.46 -7.99
C LEU A 74 2.35 -7.69 -7.18
N ASP A 75 2.69 -6.50 -7.67
CA ASP A 75 3.58 -5.56 -6.97
C ASP A 75 2.89 -5.04 -5.69
N PRO A 76 3.51 -5.17 -4.50
CA PRO A 76 2.98 -4.61 -3.25
C PRO A 76 2.56 -3.13 -3.36
N ALA A 77 3.23 -2.34 -4.21
CA ALA A 77 2.93 -0.93 -4.40
C ALA A 77 1.55 -0.66 -5.02
N ILE A 78 0.95 -1.64 -5.71
CA ILE A 78 -0.36 -1.46 -6.36
C ILE A 78 -1.51 -2.15 -5.62
N ILE A 79 -1.24 -3.12 -4.74
CA ILE A 79 -2.27 -3.95 -4.12
C ILE A 79 -3.31 -3.10 -3.38
N CYS A 80 -2.91 -2.08 -2.62
CA CYS A 80 -3.86 -1.21 -1.89
C CYS A 80 -4.88 -0.52 -2.79
N THR A 81 -4.51 -0.23 -4.04
CA THR A 81 -5.42 0.32 -5.04
C THR A 81 -6.26 -0.77 -5.71
N THR A 82 -5.68 -1.96 -5.93
CA THR A 82 -6.37 -3.16 -6.44
C THR A 82 -7.52 -3.58 -5.52
N ILE A 83 -7.29 -3.61 -4.21
CA ILE A 83 -8.31 -3.93 -3.20
C ILE A 83 -9.17 -2.71 -2.81
N ARG A 84 -9.00 -1.58 -3.51
CA ARG A 84 -9.80 -0.35 -3.41
C ARG A 84 -9.77 0.34 -2.03
N LEU A 85 -8.73 0.10 -1.23
CA LEU A 85 -8.52 0.84 0.01
C LEU A 85 -7.96 2.23 -0.27
N CYS A 86 -7.07 2.32 -1.26
CA CYS A 86 -6.54 3.57 -1.77
C CYS A 86 -7.22 3.94 -3.08
N SER A 87 -7.54 5.22 -3.26
CA SER A 87 -7.78 5.75 -4.60
C SER A 87 -6.49 5.58 -5.40
N GLY A 88 -6.60 5.05 -6.62
CA GLY A 88 -5.46 4.87 -7.51
C GLY A 88 -4.70 6.19 -7.61
N GLN A 89 -3.47 6.22 -7.08
CA GLN A 89 -2.59 7.34 -7.38
C GLN A 89 -2.37 7.28 -8.88
N SER A 90 -2.99 8.20 -9.62
CA SER A 90 -2.19 8.83 -10.65
C SER A 90 -0.94 9.27 -9.90
N LYS A 91 0.17 8.52 -10.07
CA LYS A 91 1.53 8.99 -9.79
C LYS A 91 1.47 10.47 -10.01
N LEU A 92 1.91 11.29 -9.06
CA LEU A 92 2.14 12.72 -9.27
C LEU A 92 2.46 12.95 -10.76
N GLN A 93 1.46 13.26 -11.56
CA GLN A 93 1.66 14.10 -12.70
C GLN A 93 1.64 15.44 -11.99
N VAL A 94 2.76 15.74 -11.33
CA VAL A 94 3.34 17.04 -11.61
C VAL A 94 3.41 17.03 -13.13
N ARG A 95 2.36 17.55 -13.77
CA ARG A 95 2.56 18.38 -14.92
C ARG A 95 3.47 19.44 -14.37
N VAL A 96 4.78 19.20 -14.45
CA VAL A 96 5.71 20.29 -14.59
C VAL A 96 5.27 20.84 -15.93
N SER A 97 4.28 21.74 -15.89
CA SER A 97 4.10 22.65 -17.00
C SER A 97 5.33 23.54 -16.91
N ALA A 98 6.45 23.00 -17.37
CA ALA A 98 7.54 23.78 -17.90
C ALA A 98 7.03 24.31 -19.24
N SER A 99 6.01 25.15 -19.17
CA SER A 99 5.85 26.22 -20.13
C SER A 99 6.80 27.31 -19.63
N ILE A 100 8.10 27.11 -19.84
CA ILE A 100 9.00 28.24 -20.03
C ILE A 100 8.55 28.85 -21.35
N GLU A 101 7.54 29.70 -21.30
CA GLU A 101 7.39 30.74 -22.28
C GLU A 101 8.06 31.96 -21.68
N CYS A 102 9.30 32.21 -22.13
CA CYS A 102 9.89 33.53 -22.08
C CYS A 102 8.94 34.50 -22.77
N VAL A 103 8.03 35.13 -22.03
CA VAL A 103 7.31 36.32 -22.48
C VAL A 103 7.22 37.32 -21.34
N LEU A 104 8.34 38.00 -21.11
CA LEU A 104 8.35 39.46 -21.20
C LEU A 104 9.79 39.91 -21.45
N CYS A 105 10.07 40.20 -22.73
CA CYS A 105 10.94 41.33 -23.07
C CYS A 105 10.21 42.62 -22.69
#